data_AF-J3F730-F1
#
_entry.id   AF-J3F730-F1
#
_cell.length_a   1.000
_cell.length_b   1.000
_cell.length_c   1.000
_cell.angle_alpha   90.00
_cell.angle_beta   90.00
_cell.angle_gamma   90.00
#
_symmetry.space_group_name_H-M   'P 1'
#
loop_
_entity.id
_entity.type
_entity.pdbx_description
1 polymer ?
#
loop_
_entity_poly.entity_id
_entity_poly.type
_entity_poly.pdbx_seq_one_letter_code
_entity_poly.pdbx_strand_id
1 'polypeptide(L)' 'MDKLIPDPPHEPTTPLEDAIRADDLVKNREAIKRALDFYLCPESAKPRQPSTMFLIHPKIDTESLLAKVLARSPHH' A
#
# COMPACT_ATOMS: atom_id res chain seq x y z
N MET A 1 -24.95 -18.76 -46.48
CA MET A 1 -23.82 -17.97 -47.00
C MET A 1 -23.01 -17.53 -45.79
N ASP A 2 -22.22 -18.45 -45.24
CA ASP A 2 -21.32 -18.14 -44.14
C ASP A 2 -20.11 -17.42 -44.70
N LYS A 3 -20.08 -16.10 -44.54
CA LYS A 3 -18.87 -15.35 -44.82
C LYS A 3 -17.90 -15.70 -43.70
N LEU A 4 -16.98 -16.62 -43.96
CA LEU A 4 -15.79 -16.79 -43.13
C LEU A 4 -15.08 -15.45 -43.13
N ILE A 5 -15.23 -14.71 -42.02
CA ILE A 5 -14.47 -13.48 -41.79
C ILE A 5 -13.02 -13.94 -41.66
N PRO A 6 -12.12 -13.53 -42.57
CA PRO A 6 -10.71 -13.89 -42.43
C PRO A 6 -10.17 -13.25 -41.16
N ASP A 7 -9.32 -13.97 -40.44
CA ASP A 7 -8.60 -13.38 -39.31
C ASP A 7 -7.83 -12.14 -39.79
N PRO A 8 -7.76 -11.09 -38.97
CA PRO A 8 -7.01 -9.90 -39.31
C PRO A 8 -5.53 -10.26 -39.55
N PRO A 9 -4.84 -9.55 -40.47
CA PRO A 9 -3.44 -9.79 -40.73
C PRO A 9 -2.63 -9.65 -39.43
N HIS A 10 -1.73 -10.60 -39.19
CA HIS A 10 -0.85 -10.54 -38.04
C HIS A 10 0.16 -9.42 -38.27
N GLU A 11 0.14 -8.40 -37.43
CA GLU A 11 1.17 -7.36 -37.44
C GLU A 11 2.52 -8.02 -37.10
N PRO A 12 3.53 -7.91 -37.96
CA PRO A 12 4.85 -8.46 -37.68
C PRO A 12 5.44 -7.68 -36.51
N THR A 13 5.50 -8.33 -35.34
CA THR A 13 6.10 -7.75 -34.14
C THR A 13 7.49 -8.35 -33.98
N THR A 14 8.48 -7.54 -33.65
CA THR A 14 9.82 -8.06 -33.36
C THR A 14 9.80 -8.83 -32.03
N PRO A 15 10.70 -9.82 -31.82
CA PRO A 15 10.78 -10.54 -30.54
C PRO A 15 10.98 -9.62 -29.33
N LEU A 16 11.64 -8.46 -29.53
CA LEU A 16 11.84 -7.45 -28.50
C LEU A 16 10.53 -6.73 -28.13
N GLU A 17 9.75 -6.32 -29.12
CA GLU A 17 8.46 -5.67 -28.91
C GLU A 17 7.45 -6.63 -28.24
N ASP A 18 7.48 -7.92 -28.61
CA ASP A 18 6.67 -8.95 -27.95
C ASP A 18 7.05 -9.13 -26.49
N ALA A 19 8.36 -9.12 -26.17
CA ALA A 19 8.85 -9.20 -24.80
C ALA A 19 8.42 -7.97 -23.97
N ILE A 20 8.53 -6.77 -24.53
CA ILE A 20 8.07 -5.52 -23.88
C ILE A 20 6.57 -5.58 -23.61
N ARG A 21 5.77 -6.02 -24.60
CA ARG A 21 4.32 -6.15 -24.44
C ARG A 21 3.96 -7.18 -23.37
N ALA A 22 4.68 -8.30 -23.31
CA ALA A 22 4.49 -9.31 -22.27
C ALA A 22 4.80 -8.74 -20.87
N ASP A 23 5.89 -7.99 -20.71
CA ASP A 23 6.24 -7.34 -19.46
C ASP A 23 5.18 -6.33 -19.02
N ASP A 24 4.65 -5.53 -19.95
CA ASP A 24 3.62 -4.55 -19.64
C ASP A 24 2.30 -5.21 -19.24
N LEU A 25 1.94 -6.36 -19.82
CA LEU A 25 0.80 -7.16 -19.38
C LEU A 25 0.99 -7.68 -17.96
N VAL A 26 2.20 -8.12 -17.60
CA VAL A 26 2.53 -8.56 -16.23
C VAL A 26 2.40 -7.40 -15.26
N LYS A 27 3.01 -6.24 -15.56
CA LYS A 27 2.91 -5.03 -14.73
C LYS A 27 1.46 -4.58 -14.55
N ASN A 28 0.66 -4.62 -15.62
CA ASN A 28 -0.76 -4.27 -15.55
C ASN A 28 -1.52 -5.22 -14.63
N ARG A 29 -1.27 -6.53 -14.72
CA ARG A 29 -1.87 -7.52 -13.83
C ARG A 29 -1.51 -7.28 -12.37
N GLU A 30 -0.25 -6.96 -12.08
CA GLU A 30 0.22 -6.63 -10.73
C GLU A 30 -0.39 -5.33 -10.20
N ALA A 31 -0.48 -4.30 -11.05
CA ALA A 31 -1.08 -3.02 -10.69
C ALA A 31 -2.58 -3.19 -10.36
N ILE A 32 -3.31 -3.95 -11.19
CA ILE A 32 -4.71 -4.29 -10.93
C ILE A 32 -4.85 -5.03 -9.60
N LYS A 33 -4.01 -6.05 -9.35
CA LYS A 33 -4.03 -6.80 -8.08
C LYS A 33 -3.80 -5.87 -6.89
N ARG A 34 -2.78 -5.00 -6.96
CA ARG A 34 -2.46 -4.05 -5.88
C ARG A 34 -3.61 -3.08 -5.60
N ALA A 35 -4.25 -2.56 -6.65
CA ALA A 35 -5.41 -1.67 -6.49
C ALA A 35 -6.58 -2.40 -5.83
N LEU A 36 -6.90 -3.61 -6.29
CA LEU A 36 -7.97 -4.42 -5.69
C LEU A 36 -7.66 -4.77 -4.24
N ASP A 37 -6.43 -5.20 -3.93
CA ASP A 37 -6.00 -5.51 -2.56
C ASP A 37 -6.16 -4.28 -1.65
N PHE A 38 -5.78 -3.08 -2.11
CA PHE A 38 -5.90 -1.85 -1.33
C PHE A 38 -7.35 -1.50 -0.94
N TYR A 39 -8.30 -1.68 -1.85
CA TYR A 39 -9.70 -1.32 -1.62
C TYR A 39 -10.53 -2.43 -1.00
N LEU A 40 -10.31 -3.69 -1.40
CA LEU A 40 -11.15 -4.83 -1.03
C LEU A 40 -10.58 -5.62 0.15
N CYS A 41 -9.26 -5.59 0.32
CA CYS A 41 -8.55 -6.33 1.37
C CYS A 41 -7.61 -5.40 2.15
N PRO A 42 -8.11 -4.28 2.71
CA PRO A 42 -7.26 -3.37 3.47
C PRO A 42 -6.64 -4.14 4.63
N GLU A 43 -5.32 -3.97 4.81
CA GLU A 43 -4.64 -4.50 5.98
C GLU A 43 -5.37 -4.02 7.24
N SER A 44 -5.52 -4.92 8.22
CA SER A 44 -6.09 -4.55 9.50
C SER A 44 -5.33 -3.35 10.05
N ALA A 45 -6.01 -2.20 10.19
CA ALA A 45 -5.39 -0.99 10.70
C ALA A 45 -4.66 -1.33 12.00
N LYS A 46 -3.35 -1.04 12.05
CA LYS A 46 -2.60 -1.16 13.30
C LYS A 46 -3.38 -0.37 14.36
N PRO A 47 -3.69 -0.97 15.52
CA PRO A 47 -4.42 -0.26 16.55
C PRO A 47 -3.67 1.03 16.86
N ARG A 48 -4.32 2.18 16.61
CA ARG A 48 -3.74 3.47 16.94
C ARG A 48 -3.47 3.46 18.44
N GLN A 49 -2.21 3.60 18.82
CA GLN A 49 -1.87 3.75 20.22
C GLN A 49 -2.55 5.03 20.74
N PRO A 50 -3.43 4.95 21.75
CA PRO A 50 -4.07 6.13 22.28
C PRO A 50 -3.00 7.05 22.85
N SER A 51 -3.06 8.33 22.47
CA SER A 51 -2.23 9.36 23.09
C SER A 51 -2.57 9.47 24.57
N THR A 52 -1.55 9.60 25.41
CA THR A 52 -1.76 9.83 26.85
C THR A 52 -2.10 11.31 27.08
N MET A 53 -3.25 11.61 27.69
CA MET A 53 -3.55 12.94 28.22
C MET A 53 -3.13 13.02 29.68
N PHE A 54 -2.47 14.12 30.06
CA PHE A 54 -2.08 14.39 31.44
C PHE A 54 -2.90 15.55 32.01
N LEU A 55 -3.49 15.34 33.19
CA LEU A 55 -3.98 16.43 34.04
C LEU A 55 -2.83 16.85 34.96
N ILE A 56 -2.36 18.08 34.81
CA ILE A 56 -1.19 18.61 35.52
C ILE A 56 -1.66 19.38 36.75
N HIS A 57 -1.20 18.95 37.93
CA HIS A 57 -1.42 19.70 39.15
C HIS A 57 -0.47 20.92 39.18
N PRO A 58 -0.92 22.15 39.50
CA PRO A 58 -0.08 23.35 39.41
C PRO A 58 1.19 23.34 40.26
N LYS A 59 1.24 22.49 41.30
CA LYS A 59 2.40 22.35 42.20
C LYS A 59 3.38 21.25 41.78
N ILE A 60 3.16 20.57 40.66
CA ILE A 60 4.10 19.55 40.18
C ILE A 60 5.30 20.24 39.53
N ASP A 61 6.48 19.71 39.81
CA ASP A 61 7.74 20.13 39.19
C ASP A 61 7.87 19.54 37.78
N THR A 62 8.63 20.25 36.94
CA THR A 62 8.85 19.88 35.53
C THR A 62 9.60 18.56 35.38
N GLU A 63 10.54 18.28 36.29
CA GLU A 63 11.35 17.05 36.27
C GLU A 63 10.48 15.81 36.52
N SER A 64 9.61 15.85 37.53
CA SER A 64 8.65 14.76 37.78
C SER A 64 7.65 14.55 36.65
N LEU A 65 7.25 15.63 35.96
CA LEU A 65 6.39 15.53 34.77
C LEU A 65 7.12 14.82 33.62
N LEU A 66 8.37 15.22 33.33
CA LEU A 66 9.17 14.66 32.25
C LEU A 66 9.55 13.20 32.52
N ALA A 67 9.89 12.84 33.76
CA ALA A 67 10.20 11.46 34.14
C ALA A 67 9.06 10.49 33.83
N LYS A 68 7.81 10.92 34.06
CA LYS A 68 6.60 10.13 33.75
C LYS A 68 6.38 9.93 32.25
N VAL A 69 6.73 10.92 31.43
CA VAL A 69 6.64 10.84 29.97
C VAL A 69 7.75 9.93 29.42
N LEU A 70 8.97 10.09 29.94
CA LEU A 70 10.15 9.35 29.48
C LEU A 70 10.10 7.86 29.86
N ALA A 71 9.72 7.54 31.11
CA ALA A 71 9.70 6.18 31.63
C ALA A 71 8.67 5.26 30.94
N ARG A 72 7.78 5.81 30.12
CA ARG A 72 6.68 5.08 29.48
C ARG A 72 6.85 4.92 27.97
N SER A 73 7.95 5.38 27.37
CA SER A 73 8.29 5.06 25.99
C SER A 73 8.91 3.65 25.96
N PRO A 74 8.17 2.58 25.58
CA PRO A 74 8.83 1.31 25.36
C PRO A 74 9.70 1.47 24.11
N HIS A 75 10.87 0.84 24.15
CA HIS A 75 11.85 0.77 23.09
C HIS A 75 11.22 0.75 21.69
N HIS A 76 11.74 1.65 20.85
CA HIS A 76 11.54 1.60 19.41
C HIS A 76 12.71 0.87 18.74
#